data_AF-A0A1M5YKL8-F1
#
_entry.id   AF-A0A1M5YKL8-F1
#
_cell.length_a   1.000
_cell.length_b   1.000
_cell.length_c   1.000
_cell.angle_alpha   90.00
_cell.angle_beta   90.00
_cell.angle_gamma   90.00
#
_symmetry.space_group_name_H-M   'P 1'
#
loop_
_entity.id
_entity.type
_entity.pdbx_description
1 polymer ?
#
loop_
_entity_poly.entity_id
_entity_poly.type
_entity_poly.pdbx_seq_one_letter_code
_entity_poly.pdbx_strand_id
1 'polypeptide(L)'
;MLSDNSAFDFIETHRQELFPSSPVVFCGINNYSEAMHDRLAQSTGVAEYKEMGATLDLIRRLHPATRTIAIISDQTGTGAIDGALVEEAVSERDGLASVSLSGAELSLTELLARLRDLPPDTVVFFSSFWRDRTGEAHSADDTIPLIVEPSSVPIYTHADTFLLGGVGGVLVHGRTQGQLAGEMAAQLLQGTPPEIIPVSSQANIPVFDYQALASWRIDESLLPNNAVILSQPPPSLYERYTSLVWSVVATFIVLLALIVGLFANIGFRRRAENALRQSEERFRGLIEMAPVPSVLGRDGRCLYTNRAFARLFKSTVSGELDGWQLISFIALEEQGTVSRLISTWFETGRNEPVHFDSIGIKGYDALFPCGVNASTIKLSDGHCTLVFVQDISERRRAEAEREKLQMQLLHA
;
A
#
# COMPACT_ATOMS: atom_id res chain seq x y z
N MET A 1 -3.33 22.65 -48.70
CA MET A 1 -4.39 22.40 -47.69
C MET A 1 -5.19 23.68 -47.56
N LEU A 2 -6.51 23.60 -47.47
CA LEU A 2 -7.38 24.77 -47.28
C LEU A 2 -8.28 24.56 -46.05
N SER A 3 -8.64 25.66 -45.41
CA SER A 3 -9.44 25.67 -44.18
C SER A 3 -10.49 26.77 -44.28
N ASP A 4 -11.73 26.46 -43.92
CA ASP A 4 -12.89 27.38 -44.00
C ASP A 4 -13.38 27.65 -45.45
N ASN A 5 -14.66 27.98 -45.57
CA ASN A 5 -15.35 28.34 -46.81
C ASN A 5 -14.64 29.49 -47.54
N SER A 6 -14.08 30.47 -46.81
CA SER A 6 -13.34 31.58 -47.44
C SER A 6 -12.12 31.11 -48.24
N ALA A 7 -11.38 30.11 -47.73
CA ALA A 7 -10.24 29.55 -48.46
C ALA A 7 -10.69 28.64 -49.61
N PHE A 8 -11.83 27.97 -49.45
CA PHE A 8 -12.45 27.18 -50.52
C PHE A 8 -12.82 28.06 -51.71
N ASP A 9 -13.57 29.14 -51.49
CA ASP A 9 -14.03 30.06 -52.53
C ASP A 9 -12.86 30.75 -53.25
N PHE A 10 -11.80 31.08 -52.50
CA PHE A 10 -10.57 31.64 -53.06
C PHE A 10 -9.90 30.66 -54.02
N ILE A 11 -9.74 29.40 -53.62
CA ILE A 11 -9.12 28.37 -54.47
C ILE A 11 -10.03 28.03 -55.65
N GLU A 12 -11.34 27.93 -55.46
CA GLU A 12 -12.30 27.72 -56.56
C GLU A 12 -12.08 28.74 -57.70
N THR A 13 -11.86 30.00 -57.34
CA THR A 13 -11.66 31.10 -58.29
C THR A 13 -10.26 31.13 -58.91
N HIS A 14 -9.20 30.95 -58.10
CA HIS A 14 -7.82 31.23 -58.49
C HIS A 14 -6.95 30.00 -58.78
N ARG A 15 -7.49 28.79 -58.65
CA ARG A 15 -6.69 27.56 -58.73
C ARG A 15 -5.95 27.38 -60.05
N GLN A 16 -6.60 27.66 -61.18
CA GLN A 16 -5.97 27.46 -62.49
C GLN A 16 -4.73 28.35 -62.68
N GLU A 17 -4.68 29.51 -62.03
CA GLU A 17 -3.54 30.43 -62.07
C GLU A 17 -2.46 30.04 -61.06
N LEU A 18 -2.84 29.73 -59.82
CA LEU A 18 -1.89 29.54 -58.72
C LEU A 18 -1.43 28.09 -58.53
N PHE A 19 -2.33 27.12 -58.72
CA PHE A 19 -2.12 25.71 -58.36
C PHE A 19 -2.81 24.73 -59.34
N PRO A 20 -2.51 24.79 -60.65
CA PRO A 20 -3.27 24.07 -61.68
C PRO A 20 -3.24 22.54 -61.55
N SER A 21 -2.15 21.98 -61.02
CA SER A 21 -1.93 20.52 -60.96
C SER A 21 -1.89 19.96 -59.53
N SER A 22 -2.07 20.80 -58.52
CA SER A 22 -1.95 20.37 -57.13
C SER A 22 -3.26 19.76 -56.66
N PRO A 23 -3.24 18.55 -56.06
CA PRO A 23 -4.41 18.01 -55.40
C PRO A 23 -4.70 18.81 -54.12
N VAL A 24 -5.99 18.92 -53.79
CA VAL A 24 -6.44 19.77 -52.68
C VAL A 24 -6.97 18.91 -51.55
N VAL A 25 -6.50 19.19 -50.34
CA VAL A 25 -7.12 18.70 -49.09
C VAL A 25 -7.77 19.87 -48.39
N PHE A 26 -9.07 19.77 -48.15
CA PHE A 26 -9.83 20.75 -47.37
C PHE A 26 -10.18 20.25 -45.98
N CYS A 27 -10.45 21.19 -45.07
CA CYS A 27 -10.84 20.97 -43.69
C CYS A 27 -11.76 22.11 -43.25
N GLY A 28 -12.70 21.88 -42.33
CA GLY A 28 -13.52 22.96 -41.76
C GLY A 28 -14.48 23.62 -42.75
N ILE A 29 -14.94 22.90 -43.79
CA ILE A 29 -15.90 23.46 -44.76
C ILE A 29 -17.31 23.24 -44.25
N ASN A 30 -17.99 24.33 -43.92
CA ASN A 30 -19.38 24.34 -43.45
C ASN A 30 -20.35 24.06 -44.61
N ASN A 31 -21.44 23.33 -44.31
CA ASN A 31 -22.54 23.03 -45.24
C ASN A 31 -22.07 22.40 -46.56
N TYR A 32 -21.07 21.52 -46.46
CA TYR A 32 -20.53 20.80 -47.63
C TYR A 32 -21.63 20.03 -48.37
N SER A 33 -21.61 20.11 -49.70
CA SER A 33 -22.52 19.34 -50.58
C SER A 33 -21.78 18.76 -51.78
N GLU A 34 -22.36 17.77 -52.44
CA GLU A 34 -21.80 17.19 -53.67
C GLU A 34 -21.60 18.24 -54.76
N ALA A 35 -22.51 19.22 -54.87
CA ALA A 35 -22.34 20.34 -55.79
C ALA A 35 -21.09 21.20 -55.46
N MET A 36 -20.69 21.29 -54.19
CA MET A 36 -19.42 21.93 -53.84
C MET A 36 -18.22 21.07 -54.25
N HIS A 37 -18.32 19.75 -54.10
CA HIS A 37 -17.28 18.82 -54.56
C HIS A 37 -16.98 18.99 -56.04
N ASP A 38 -18.02 19.04 -56.87
CA ASP A 38 -17.90 19.12 -58.33
C ASP A 38 -17.21 20.40 -58.81
N ARG A 39 -17.34 21.49 -58.05
CA ARG A 39 -16.70 22.78 -58.37
C ARG A 39 -15.19 22.76 -58.13
N LEU A 40 -14.69 21.80 -57.35
CA LEU A 40 -13.27 21.66 -57.02
C LEU A 40 -12.76 20.25 -57.33
N ALA A 41 -12.55 19.97 -58.63
CA ALA A 41 -12.01 18.70 -59.12
C ALA A 41 -10.68 18.31 -58.45
N GLN A 42 -10.32 17.03 -58.36
CA GLN A 42 -9.08 16.58 -57.69
C GLN A 42 -8.94 17.10 -56.24
N SER A 43 -10.05 17.12 -55.50
CA SER A 43 -10.07 17.48 -54.09
C SER A 43 -10.65 16.36 -53.23
N THR A 44 -10.17 16.29 -52.00
CA THR A 44 -10.71 15.46 -50.92
C THR A 44 -10.61 16.25 -49.62
N GLY A 45 -11.16 15.77 -48.53
CA GLY A 45 -11.04 16.49 -47.27
C GLY A 45 -12.03 16.08 -46.19
N VAL A 46 -12.05 16.91 -45.16
CA VAL A 46 -12.92 16.76 -44.01
C VAL A 46 -13.95 17.89 -44.04
N ALA A 47 -15.21 17.52 -44.29
CA ALA A 47 -16.33 18.44 -44.23
C ALA A 47 -16.71 18.70 -42.76
N GLU A 48 -16.98 19.95 -42.43
CA GLU A 48 -17.51 20.30 -41.12
C GLU A 48 -19.03 20.14 -41.14
N TYR A 49 -19.50 19.16 -40.37
CA TYR A 49 -20.91 18.92 -40.17
C TYR A 49 -21.19 18.99 -38.68
N LYS A 50 -22.07 19.90 -38.26
CA LYS A 50 -22.42 20.07 -36.85
C LYS A 50 -23.58 19.14 -36.51
N GLU A 51 -23.31 18.09 -35.73
CA GLU A 51 -24.34 17.12 -35.33
C GLU A 51 -25.20 17.64 -34.17
N MET A 52 -25.95 18.72 -34.42
CA MET A 52 -26.89 19.30 -33.44
C MET A 52 -27.87 18.24 -32.94
N GLY A 53 -28.41 17.43 -33.86
CA GLY A 53 -29.34 16.36 -33.55
C GLY A 53 -28.76 15.28 -32.63
N ALA A 54 -27.52 14.83 -32.87
CA ALA A 54 -26.91 13.80 -32.03
C ALA A 54 -26.72 14.29 -30.59
N THR A 55 -26.36 15.56 -30.41
CA THR A 55 -26.31 16.21 -29.09
C THR A 55 -27.70 16.29 -28.45
N LEU A 56 -28.75 16.61 -29.20
CA LEU A 56 -30.13 16.63 -28.68
C LEU A 56 -30.65 15.24 -28.27
N ASP A 57 -30.31 14.20 -29.02
CA ASP A 57 -30.66 12.81 -28.69
C ASP A 57 -29.96 12.36 -27.41
N LEU A 58 -28.69 12.75 -27.27
CA LEU A 58 -27.91 12.54 -26.05
C LEU A 58 -28.53 13.29 -24.86
N ILE A 59 -28.92 14.56 -25.03
CA ILE A 59 -29.62 15.33 -24.00
C ILE A 59 -30.89 14.60 -23.55
N ARG A 60 -31.69 14.05 -24.48
CA ARG A 60 -32.90 13.30 -24.13
C ARG A 60 -32.59 12.04 -23.30
N ARG A 61 -31.48 11.37 -23.59
CA ARG A 61 -31.04 10.18 -22.85
C ARG A 61 -30.53 10.51 -21.45
N LEU A 62 -29.77 11.60 -21.31
CA LEU A 62 -29.19 12.03 -20.03
C LEU A 62 -30.19 12.79 -19.15
N HIS A 63 -31.13 13.51 -19.77
CA HIS A 63 -32.15 14.32 -19.12
C HIS A 63 -33.55 13.99 -19.68
N PRO A 64 -34.15 12.84 -19.31
CA PRO A 64 -35.43 12.40 -19.87
C PRO A 64 -36.63 13.29 -19.49
N ALA A 65 -36.48 14.15 -18.48
CA ALA A 65 -37.49 15.12 -18.07
C ALA A 65 -37.53 16.38 -18.94
N THR A 66 -36.53 16.60 -19.80
CA THR A 66 -36.41 17.81 -20.61
C THR A 66 -37.59 17.96 -21.59
N ARG A 67 -38.20 19.14 -21.57
CA ARG A 67 -39.29 19.56 -22.47
C ARG A 67 -38.92 20.75 -23.34
N THR A 68 -37.97 21.56 -22.88
CA THR A 68 -37.59 22.80 -23.57
C THR A 68 -36.09 22.85 -23.80
N ILE A 69 -35.68 23.27 -24.98
CA ILE A 69 -34.29 23.60 -25.31
C ILE A 69 -34.18 25.10 -25.45
N ALA A 70 -33.44 25.73 -24.54
CA ALA A 70 -33.13 27.16 -24.62
C ALA A 70 -31.87 27.35 -25.48
N ILE A 71 -32.01 28.00 -26.63
CA ILE A 71 -30.97 28.09 -27.65
C ILE A 71 -30.30 29.46 -27.52
N ILE A 72 -29.01 29.48 -27.19
CA ILE A 72 -28.22 30.71 -27.17
C ILE A 72 -27.54 30.87 -28.53
N SER A 73 -27.88 31.94 -29.24
CA SER A 73 -27.35 32.30 -30.54
C SER A 73 -27.16 33.82 -30.64
N ASP A 74 -26.74 34.32 -31.79
CA ASP A 74 -26.62 35.77 -32.04
C ASP A 74 -26.99 36.12 -33.50
N GLN A 75 -26.88 37.40 -33.83
CA GLN A 75 -27.24 37.96 -35.13
C GLN A 75 -26.09 37.99 -36.15
N THR A 76 -24.94 37.40 -35.85
CA THR A 76 -23.88 37.22 -36.85
C THR A 76 -24.33 36.20 -37.90
N GLY A 77 -23.76 36.27 -39.11
CA GLY A 77 -24.14 35.34 -40.19
C GLY A 77 -24.02 33.87 -39.77
N THR A 78 -22.92 33.50 -39.11
CA THR A 78 -22.71 32.15 -38.59
C THR A 78 -23.62 31.84 -37.41
N GLY A 79 -23.77 32.74 -36.45
CA GLY A 79 -24.60 32.52 -35.25
C GLY A 79 -26.08 32.34 -35.56
N ALA A 80 -26.60 33.09 -36.54
CA ALA A 80 -27.98 32.96 -37.01
C ALA A 80 -28.23 31.61 -37.72
N ILE A 81 -27.28 31.16 -38.55
CA ILE A 81 -27.34 29.86 -39.22
C ILE A 81 -27.29 28.73 -38.18
N ASP A 82 -26.34 28.76 -37.25
CA ASP A 82 -26.19 27.71 -36.26
C ASP A 82 -27.40 27.65 -35.31
N GLY A 83 -27.94 28.81 -34.91
CA GLY A 83 -29.18 28.88 -34.12
C GLY A 83 -30.36 28.25 -34.84
N ALA A 84 -30.52 28.54 -36.14
CA ALA A 84 -31.58 27.95 -36.97
C ALA A 84 -31.40 26.43 -37.12
N LEU A 85 -30.17 25.92 -37.27
CA LEU A 85 -29.90 24.48 -37.33
C LEU A 85 -30.28 23.77 -36.02
N VAL A 86 -30.07 24.40 -34.86
CA VAL A 86 -30.51 23.84 -33.58
C VAL A 86 -32.04 23.88 -33.50
N GLU A 87 -32.69 24.97 -33.88
CA GLU A 87 -34.15 25.07 -33.90
C GLU A 87 -34.80 24.02 -34.81
N GLU A 88 -34.24 23.81 -36.01
CA GLU A 88 -34.65 22.77 -36.95
C GLU A 88 -34.50 21.39 -36.32
N ALA A 89 -33.32 21.08 -35.76
CA ALA A 89 -33.07 19.79 -35.12
C ALA A 89 -33.97 19.54 -33.88
N VAL A 90 -34.39 20.59 -33.17
CA VAL A 90 -35.39 20.48 -32.10
C VAL A 90 -36.78 20.19 -32.68
N SER A 91 -37.16 20.86 -33.78
CA SER A 91 -38.48 20.70 -34.41
C SER A 91 -38.71 19.28 -34.98
N GLU A 92 -37.64 18.60 -35.40
CA GLU A 92 -37.69 17.20 -35.85
C GLU A 92 -37.91 16.19 -34.71
N ARG A 93 -37.83 16.64 -33.45
CA ARG A 93 -37.88 15.77 -32.27
C ARG A 93 -39.16 15.99 -31.47
N ASP A 94 -40.04 15.00 -31.51
CA ASP A 94 -41.31 15.04 -30.80
C ASP A 94 -41.16 15.31 -29.29
N GLY A 95 -42.00 16.22 -28.79
CA GLY A 95 -42.10 16.54 -27.37
C GLY A 95 -41.02 17.46 -26.81
N LEU A 96 -40.22 18.10 -27.68
CA LEU A 96 -39.37 19.23 -27.31
C LEU A 96 -39.91 20.54 -27.91
N ALA A 97 -39.84 21.61 -27.12
CA ALA A 97 -40.01 22.98 -27.59
C ALA A 97 -38.65 23.68 -27.63
N SER A 98 -38.48 24.65 -28.51
CA SER A 98 -37.34 25.56 -28.49
C SER A 98 -37.74 26.92 -27.93
N VAL A 99 -36.82 27.57 -27.22
CA VAL A 99 -36.90 28.98 -26.84
C VAL A 99 -35.62 29.66 -27.27
N SER A 100 -35.73 30.69 -28.09
CA SER A 100 -34.57 31.45 -28.55
C SER A 100 -34.13 32.46 -27.49
N LEU A 101 -32.85 32.42 -27.13
CA LEU A 101 -32.14 33.38 -26.28
C LEU A 101 -31.08 34.09 -27.12
N SER A 102 -31.54 34.80 -28.15
CA SER A 102 -30.66 35.40 -29.15
C SER A 102 -30.06 36.74 -28.68
N GLY A 103 -28.78 36.93 -28.98
CA GLY A 103 -28.09 38.23 -28.91
C GLY A 103 -28.70 39.27 -29.84
N ALA A 104 -29.59 38.93 -30.78
CA ALA A 104 -30.39 39.92 -31.50
C ALA A 104 -31.36 40.67 -30.57
N GLU A 105 -31.87 39.99 -29.54
CA GLU A 105 -32.96 40.46 -28.68
C GLU A 105 -32.49 40.80 -27.26
N LEU A 106 -31.40 40.19 -26.83
CA LEU A 106 -30.88 40.28 -25.46
C LEU A 106 -29.48 40.92 -25.46
N SER A 107 -29.24 41.78 -24.48
CA SER A 107 -27.88 42.11 -24.02
C SER A 107 -27.30 40.96 -23.18
N LEU A 108 -25.98 40.90 -23.00
CA LEU A 108 -25.36 39.88 -22.15
C LEU A 108 -25.99 39.86 -20.74
N THR A 109 -26.15 41.03 -20.11
CA THR A 109 -26.75 41.14 -18.76
C THR A 109 -28.18 40.57 -18.71
N GLU A 110 -28.98 40.80 -19.74
CA GLU A 110 -30.35 40.26 -19.82
C GLU A 110 -30.34 38.75 -20.05
N LEU A 111 -29.43 38.23 -20.88
CA LEU A 111 -29.22 36.79 -21.06
C LEU A 111 -28.89 36.12 -19.72
N LEU A 112 -27.91 36.66 -18.97
CA LEU A 112 -27.52 36.12 -17.67
C LEU A 112 -28.66 36.11 -16.66
N ALA A 113 -29.52 37.14 -16.68
CA ALA A 113 -30.71 37.18 -15.84
C ALA A 113 -31.71 36.08 -16.22
N ARG A 114 -31.95 35.87 -17.53
CA ARG A 114 -32.85 34.81 -18.02
C ARG A 114 -32.36 33.40 -17.66
N LEU A 115 -31.04 33.16 -17.72
CA LEU A 115 -30.45 31.86 -17.42
C LEU A 115 -30.64 31.42 -15.96
N ARG A 116 -30.77 32.36 -15.03
CA ARG A 116 -31.04 32.07 -13.60
C ARG A 116 -32.46 31.57 -13.36
N ASP A 117 -33.40 32.04 -14.16
CA ASP A 117 -34.84 31.83 -13.98
C ASP A 117 -35.41 30.74 -14.91
N LEU A 118 -34.54 29.99 -15.60
CA LEU A 118 -34.99 28.93 -16.49
C LEU A 118 -35.70 27.80 -15.72
N PRO A 119 -36.81 27.26 -16.25
CA PRO A 119 -37.49 26.10 -15.67
C PRO A 119 -36.61 24.85 -15.58
N PRO A 120 -36.80 23.98 -14.58
CA PRO A 120 -35.95 22.80 -14.38
C PRO A 120 -36.10 21.70 -15.45
N ASP A 121 -37.13 21.78 -16.29
CA ASP A 121 -37.33 20.91 -17.47
C ASP A 121 -36.69 21.49 -18.75
N THR A 122 -35.86 22.53 -18.60
CA THR A 122 -35.12 23.16 -19.69
C THR A 122 -33.67 22.70 -19.71
N VAL A 123 -33.09 22.59 -20.89
CA VAL A 123 -31.64 22.45 -21.09
C VAL A 123 -31.18 23.56 -22.03
N VAL A 124 -30.01 24.14 -21.76
CA VAL A 124 -29.45 25.18 -22.62
C VAL A 124 -28.59 24.54 -23.69
N PHE A 125 -28.78 24.96 -24.93
CA PHE A 125 -27.90 24.66 -26.06
C PHE A 125 -27.16 25.93 -26.45
N PHE A 126 -25.88 26.00 -26.10
CA PHE A 126 -25.00 27.11 -26.47
C PHE A 126 -24.49 26.90 -27.89
N SER A 127 -24.94 27.77 -28.80
CA SER A 127 -24.49 27.80 -30.18
C SER A 127 -23.43 28.88 -30.37
N SER A 128 -23.77 30.14 -30.14
CA SER A 128 -22.82 31.25 -30.22
C SER A 128 -23.38 32.48 -29.48
N PHE A 129 -22.49 33.41 -29.10
CA PHE A 129 -22.91 34.71 -28.59
C PHE A 129 -21.83 35.78 -28.85
N TRP A 130 -21.58 36.08 -30.12
CA TRP A 130 -20.53 37.02 -30.54
C TRP A 130 -20.93 38.48 -30.44
N ARG A 131 -22.22 38.77 -30.63
CA ARG A 131 -22.77 40.13 -30.59
C ARG A 131 -24.12 40.14 -29.93
N ASP A 132 -24.31 41.12 -29.06
CA ASP A 132 -25.59 41.30 -28.38
C ASP A 132 -26.42 42.45 -29.01
N ARG A 133 -27.59 42.70 -28.42
CA ARG A 133 -28.57 43.70 -28.90
C ARG A 133 -28.00 45.12 -28.93
N THR A 134 -27.03 45.39 -28.05
CA THR A 134 -26.39 46.71 -27.95
C THR A 134 -25.29 46.89 -29.01
N GLY A 135 -24.92 45.82 -29.70
CA GLY A 135 -23.84 45.79 -30.68
C GLY A 135 -22.47 45.53 -30.06
N GLU A 136 -22.41 45.27 -28.74
CA GLU A 136 -21.19 44.89 -28.05
C GLU A 136 -20.69 43.53 -28.56
N ALA A 137 -19.36 43.42 -28.74
CA ALA A 137 -18.72 42.20 -29.19
C ALA A 137 -18.22 41.40 -27.99
N HIS A 138 -18.46 40.10 -28.01
CA HIS A 138 -18.23 39.17 -26.91
C HIS A 138 -17.30 38.06 -27.37
N SER A 139 -16.33 37.69 -26.53
CA SER A 139 -15.39 36.60 -26.79
C SER A 139 -15.89 35.31 -26.15
N ALA A 140 -15.68 34.16 -26.78
CA ALA A 140 -16.12 32.88 -26.19
C ALA A 140 -15.45 32.62 -24.82
N ASP A 141 -14.15 32.91 -24.71
CA ASP A 141 -13.35 32.66 -23.51
C ASP A 141 -13.82 33.47 -22.29
N ASP A 142 -14.27 34.71 -22.50
CA ASP A 142 -14.74 35.57 -21.41
C ASP A 142 -16.24 35.36 -21.14
N THR A 143 -17.04 35.11 -22.17
CA THR A 143 -18.50 35.10 -22.06
C THR A 143 -19.07 33.75 -21.62
N ILE A 144 -18.50 32.62 -22.07
CA ILE A 144 -19.04 31.30 -21.71
C ILE A 144 -18.94 31.03 -20.20
N PRO A 145 -17.83 31.30 -19.50
CA PRO A 145 -17.78 31.13 -18.05
C PRO A 145 -18.84 31.97 -17.31
N LEU A 146 -19.09 33.19 -17.78
CA LEU A 146 -20.14 34.07 -17.24
C LEU A 146 -21.56 33.55 -17.48
N ILE A 147 -21.77 32.78 -18.56
CA ILE A 147 -23.04 32.10 -18.88
C ILE A 147 -23.22 30.84 -18.03
N VAL A 148 -22.15 30.07 -17.85
CA VAL A 148 -22.17 28.79 -17.11
C VAL A 148 -22.43 29.01 -15.63
N GLU A 149 -21.74 29.96 -15.00
CA GLU A 149 -21.82 30.20 -13.54
C GLU A 149 -23.25 30.45 -13.01
N PRO A 150 -24.08 31.32 -13.62
CA PRO A 150 -25.44 31.60 -13.15
C PRO A 150 -26.50 30.63 -13.67
N SER A 151 -26.16 29.70 -14.56
CA SER A 151 -27.15 28.81 -15.17
C SER A 151 -27.78 27.87 -14.15
N SER A 152 -29.11 27.86 -14.07
CA SER A 152 -29.87 26.94 -13.20
C SER A 152 -30.09 25.55 -13.83
N VAL A 153 -29.67 25.38 -15.09
CA VAL A 153 -29.85 24.16 -15.90
C VAL A 153 -28.55 23.78 -16.62
N PRO A 154 -28.38 22.52 -17.05
CA PRO A 154 -27.18 22.10 -17.77
C PRO A 154 -27.07 22.78 -19.15
N ILE A 155 -25.83 23.07 -19.55
CA ILE A 155 -25.50 23.69 -20.84
C ILE A 155 -24.74 22.68 -21.70
N TYR A 156 -25.21 22.48 -22.92
CA TYR A 156 -24.57 21.66 -23.95
C TYR A 156 -24.12 22.54 -25.12
N THR A 157 -23.21 22.06 -25.95
CA THR A 157 -22.72 22.79 -27.12
C THR A 157 -22.42 21.83 -28.28
N HIS A 158 -21.97 22.38 -29.42
CA HIS A 158 -21.69 21.65 -30.66
C HIS A 158 -20.23 21.73 -31.11
N ALA A 159 -19.40 22.53 -30.44
CA ALA A 159 -17.98 22.69 -30.78
C ALA A 159 -17.11 22.61 -29.52
N ASP A 160 -15.93 22.01 -29.66
CA ASP A 160 -14.96 21.89 -28.57
C ASP A 160 -14.43 23.24 -28.06
N THR A 161 -14.36 24.23 -28.93
CA THR A 161 -14.02 25.63 -28.61
C THR A 161 -15.00 26.30 -27.66
N PHE A 162 -16.23 25.79 -27.56
CA PHE A 162 -17.26 26.31 -26.67
C PHE A 162 -17.41 25.50 -25.37
N LEU A 163 -16.65 24.41 -25.20
CA LEU A 163 -16.71 23.58 -24.00
C LEU A 163 -15.87 24.19 -22.86
N LEU A 164 -16.35 25.30 -22.31
CA LEU A 164 -15.72 26.03 -21.20
C LEU A 164 -16.60 25.99 -19.94
N GLY A 165 -16.71 24.80 -19.34
CA GLY A 165 -17.50 24.56 -18.11
C GLY A 165 -18.93 24.05 -18.35
N GLY A 166 -19.37 23.95 -19.61
CA GLY A 166 -20.60 23.23 -19.99
C GLY A 166 -20.46 21.71 -19.88
N VAL A 167 -21.58 20.99 -19.98
CA VAL A 167 -21.62 19.52 -19.88
C VAL A 167 -20.87 18.85 -21.02
N GLY A 168 -21.08 19.30 -22.26
CA GLY A 168 -20.50 18.66 -23.43
C GLY A 168 -21.47 18.53 -24.59
N GLY A 169 -21.24 17.50 -25.41
CA GLY A 169 -22.09 17.16 -26.55
C GLY A 169 -21.36 16.25 -27.54
N VAL A 170 -21.97 16.05 -28.69
CA VAL A 170 -21.29 15.51 -29.88
C VAL A 170 -20.68 16.70 -30.61
N LEU A 171 -19.38 16.90 -30.40
CA LEU A 171 -18.71 18.15 -30.73
C LEU A 171 -17.90 18.01 -32.02
N VAL A 172 -17.91 19.07 -32.81
CA VAL A 172 -16.87 19.33 -33.79
C VAL A 172 -15.54 19.47 -33.03
N HIS A 173 -14.60 18.55 -33.27
CA HIS A 173 -13.28 18.57 -32.63
C HIS A 173 -12.19 18.96 -33.63
N GLY A 174 -11.63 20.16 -33.47
CA GLY A 174 -10.68 20.73 -34.44
C GLY A 174 -9.42 19.87 -34.62
N ARG A 175 -8.95 19.23 -33.54
CA ARG A 175 -7.80 18.31 -33.60
C ARG A 175 -8.10 17.06 -34.43
N THR A 176 -9.29 16.45 -34.27
CA THR A 176 -9.70 15.28 -35.07
C THR A 176 -9.81 15.66 -36.55
N GLN A 177 -10.44 16.80 -36.84
CA GLN A 177 -10.52 17.32 -38.21
C GLN A 177 -9.13 17.48 -38.84
N GLY A 178 -8.20 18.14 -38.13
CA GLY A 178 -6.82 18.33 -38.61
C GLY A 178 -6.05 17.03 -38.78
N GLN A 179 -6.25 16.05 -37.89
CA GLN A 179 -5.62 14.74 -38.00
C GLN A 179 -6.09 13.99 -39.25
N LEU A 180 -7.41 13.91 -39.47
CA LEU A 180 -7.99 13.26 -40.65
C LEU A 180 -7.54 13.94 -41.95
N ALA A 181 -7.52 15.27 -41.98
CA ALA A 181 -7.00 16.01 -43.13
C ALA A 181 -5.50 15.73 -43.37
N GLY A 182 -4.71 15.61 -42.30
CA GLY A 182 -3.30 15.22 -42.39
C GLY A 182 -3.10 13.80 -42.92
N GLU A 183 -3.93 12.85 -42.49
CA GLU A 183 -3.92 11.47 -42.98
C GLU A 183 -4.29 11.40 -44.47
N MET A 184 -5.28 12.17 -44.92
CA MET A 184 -5.62 12.29 -46.35
C MET A 184 -4.47 12.93 -47.15
N ALA A 185 -3.84 13.98 -46.63
CA ALA A 185 -2.68 14.59 -47.26
C ALA A 185 -1.51 13.60 -47.40
N ALA A 186 -1.28 12.76 -46.40
CA ALA A 186 -0.27 11.71 -46.46
C ALA A 186 -0.57 10.67 -47.54
N GLN A 187 -1.84 10.29 -47.73
CA GLN A 187 -2.25 9.39 -48.82
C GLN A 187 -2.00 10.01 -50.20
N LEU A 188 -2.30 11.29 -50.39
CA LEU A 188 -2.02 11.99 -51.64
C LEU A 188 -0.51 12.04 -51.94
N LEU A 189 0.32 12.29 -50.92
CA LEU A 189 1.78 12.30 -51.05
C LEU A 189 2.35 10.91 -51.38
N GLN A 190 1.64 9.84 -51.04
CA GLN A 190 1.99 8.46 -51.40
C GLN A 190 1.52 8.07 -52.82
N GLY A 191 0.83 8.96 -53.53
CA GLY A 191 0.40 8.76 -54.90
C GLY A 191 -1.05 8.26 -55.06
N THR A 192 -1.82 8.19 -53.97
CA THR A 192 -3.26 7.89 -54.03
C THR A 192 -3.99 9.06 -54.73
N PRO A 193 -4.78 8.84 -55.79
CA PRO A 193 -5.57 9.89 -56.41
C PRO A 193 -6.65 10.45 -55.46
N PRO A 194 -6.90 11.77 -55.45
CA PRO A 194 -7.91 12.37 -54.57
C PRO A 194 -9.34 11.85 -54.82
N GLU A 195 -9.66 11.41 -56.05
CA GLU A 195 -11.00 10.97 -56.45
C GLU A 195 -11.45 9.68 -55.76
N ILE A 196 -10.50 8.88 -55.24
CA ILE A 196 -10.79 7.64 -54.52
C ILE A 196 -10.70 7.79 -53.00
N ILE A 197 -10.26 8.96 -52.51
CA ILE A 197 -10.24 9.27 -51.08
C ILE A 197 -11.58 9.94 -50.74
N PRO A 198 -12.49 9.25 -50.03
CA PRO A 198 -13.81 9.80 -49.74
C PRO A 198 -13.69 11.01 -48.81
N VAL A 199 -14.54 12.00 -49.06
CA VAL A 199 -14.72 13.12 -48.14
C VAL A 199 -15.30 12.59 -46.83
N SER A 200 -14.66 12.92 -45.71
CA SER A 200 -15.12 12.51 -44.38
C SER A 200 -15.94 13.62 -43.74
N SER A 201 -17.07 13.25 -43.15
CA SER A 201 -17.84 14.09 -42.22
C SER A 201 -17.77 13.58 -40.77
N GLN A 202 -16.97 12.54 -40.51
CA GLN A 202 -16.92 11.82 -39.23
C GLN A 202 -15.93 12.44 -38.21
N ALA A 203 -15.78 13.77 -38.22
CA ALA A 203 -14.85 14.43 -37.30
C ALA A 203 -15.46 14.71 -35.93
N ASN A 204 -16.78 14.50 -35.78
CA ASN A 204 -17.46 14.76 -34.53
C ASN A 204 -17.21 13.63 -33.54
N ILE A 205 -16.92 14.01 -32.30
CA ILE A 205 -16.72 13.05 -31.21
C ILE A 205 -17.53 13.48 -30.00
N PRO A 206 -18.08 12.53 -29.22
CA PRO A 206 -18.70 12.84 -27.95
C PRO A 206 -17.63 13.34 -26.98
N VAL A 207 -17.74 14.59 -26.51
CA VAL A 207 -16.80 15.20 -25.57
C VAL A 207 -17.58 15.81 -24.41
N PHE A 208 -17.09 15.60 -23.19
CA PHE A 208 -17.74 16.06 -21.97
C PHE A 208 -16.75 16.66 -20.99
N ASP A 209 -17.19 17.58 -20.15
CA ASP A 209 -16.39 18.09 -19.03
C ASP A 209 -16.69 17.32 -17.74
N TYR A 210 -15.64 16.81 -17.10
CA TYR A 210 -15.77 16.02 -15.86
C TYR A 210 -16.46 16.79 -14.72
N GLN A 211 -16.13 18.07 -14.52
CA GLN A 211 -16.70 18.86 -13.43
C GLN A 211 -18.19 19.13 -13.67
N ALA A 212 -18.56 19.35 -14.92
CA ALA A 212 -19.96 19.53 -15.31
C ALA A 212 -20.77 18.23 -15.18
N LEU A 213 -20.21 17.07 -15.59
CA LEU A 213 -20.85 15.77 -15.36
C LEU A 213 -21.12 15.53 -13.87
N ALA A 214 -20.13 15.84 -13.02
CA ALA A 214 -20.25 15.69 -11.57
C ALA A 214 -21.27 16.67 -10.95
N SER A 215 -21.27 17.94 -11.37
CA SER A 215 -22.18 18.97 -10.82
C SER A 215 -23.64 18.66 -11.15
N TRP A 216 -23.90 18.15 -12.35
CA TRP A 216 -25.23 17.75 -12.81
C TRP A 216 -25.60 16.30 -12.49
N ARG A 217 -24.73 15.56 -11.78
CA ARG A 217 -24.93 14.16 -11.37
C ARG A 217 -25.28 13.24 -12.54
N ILE A 218 -24.62 13.44 -13.67
CA ILE A 218 -24.80 12.63 -14.88
C ILE A 218 -24.00 11.34 -14.72
N ASP A 219 -24.65 10.20 -14.91
CA ASP A 219 -24.00 8.89 -14.83
C ASP A 219 -23.13 8.64 -16.08
N GLU A 220 -21.82 8.47 -15.87
CA GLU A 220 -20.85 8.22 -16.94
C GLU A 220 -21.15 6.95 -17.76
N SER A 221 -21.87 5.97 -17.18
CA SER A 221 -22.27 4.75 -17.89
C SER A 221 -23.34 4.98 -18.97
N LEU A 222 -24.02 6.13 -18.94
CA LEU A 222 -24.98 6.52 -19.98
C LEU A 222 -24.32 7.19 -21.18
N LEU A 223 -23.05 7.57 -21.07
CA LEU A 223 -22.29 8.23 -22.13
C LEU A 223 -21.93 7.22 -23.25
N PRO A 224 -21.71 7.68 -24.49
CA PRO A 224 -21.20 6.84 -25.57
C PRO A 224 -19.83 6.22 -25.21
N ASN A 225 -19.57 4.99 -25.65
CA ASN A 225 -18.32 4.27 -25.32
C ASN A 225 -17.05 4.96 -25.82
N ASN A 226 -17.14 5.81 -26.84
CA ASN A 226 -16.04 6.60 -27.41
C ASN A 226 -15.99 8.03 -26.87
N ALA A 227 -16.68 8.32 -25.76
CA ALA A 227 -16.70 9.64 -25.15
C ALA A 227 -15.32 10.04 -24.60
N VAL A 228 -14.90 11.26 -24.93
CA VAL A 228 -13.70 11.90 -24.38
C VAL A 228 -14.12 12.80 -23.23
N ILE A 229 -13.65 12.49 -22.01
CA ILE A 229 -13.95 13.30 -20.83
C ILE A 229 -12.74 14.21 -20.54
N LEU A 230 -12.95 15.52 -20.66
CA LEU A 230 -11.98 16.58 -20.36
C LEU A 230 -11.96 16.89 -18.86
N SER A 231 -10.92 17.61 -18.42
CA SER A 231 -10.82 18.14 -17.05
C SER A 231 -10.88 17.08 -15.93
N GLN A 232 -10.56 15.82 -16.24
CA GLN A 232 -10.49 14.76 -15.23
C GLN A 232 -9.47 15.16 -14.15
N PRO A 233 -9.82 15.04 -12.85
CA PRO A 233 -8.84 15.24 -11.80
C PRO A 233 -7.69 14.27 -12.03
N PRO A 234 -6.45 14.67 -11.70
CA PRO A 234 -5.33 13.73 -11.76
C PRO A 234 -5.71 12.49 -10.94
N PRO A 235 -5.38 11.28 -11.44
CA PRO A 235 -5.73 10.05 -10.75
C PRO A 235 -5.28 10.16 -9.30
N SER A 236 -6.15 9.72 -8.39
CA SER A 236 -5.87 9.79 -6.96
C SER A 236 -4.50 9.18 -6.64
N LEU A 237 -3.82 9.64 -5.58
CA LEU A 237 -2.54 9.05 -5.17
C LEU A 237 -2.64 7.52 -5.01
N TYR A 238 -3.82 7.04 -4.62
CA TYR A 238 -4.13 5.62 -4.58
C TYR A 238 -4.13 4.99 -5.99
N GLU A 239 -4.95 5.47 -6.93
CA GLU A 239 -5.02 4.92 -8.30
C GLU A 239 -3.65 4.93 -8.99
N ARG A 240 -2.90 6.02 -8.82
CA ARG A 240 -1.57 6.19 -9.42
C ARG A 240 -0.52 5.26 -8.80
N TYR A 241 -0.62 4.97 -7.50
CA TYR A 241 0.41 4.26 -6.75
C TYR A 241 -0.14 3.04 -5.99
N THR A 242 -1.17 2.38 -6.53
CA THR A 242 -1.81 1.21 -5.91
C THR A 242 -0.80 0.15 -5.49
N SER A 243 0.17 -0.16 -6.37
CA SER A 243 1.26 -1.10 -6.09
C SER A 243 2.17 -0.67 -4.94
N LEU A 244 2.49 0.62 -4.83
CA LEU A 244 3.32 1.18 -3.77
C LEU A 244 2.58 1.22 -2.43
N VAL A 245 1.29 1.57 -2.43
CA VAL A 245 0.43 1.53 -1.23
C VAL A 245 0.41 0.11 -0.67
N TRP A 246 0.15 -0.90 -1.50
CA TRP A 246 0.14 -2.29 -1.06
C TRP A 246 1.53 -2.78 -0.61
N SER A 247 2.60 -2.30 -1.24
CA SER A 247 3.97 -2.62 -0.81
C SER A 247 4.30 -2.04 0.57
N VAL A 248 3.89 -0.80 0.84
CA VAL A 248 4.06 -0.16 2.15
C VAL A 248 3.22 -0.89 3.21
N VAL A 249 1.96 -1.21 2.92
CA VAL A 249 1.09 -1.97 3.83
C VAL A 249 1.69 -3.34 4.15
N ALA A 250 2.17 -4.08 3.14
CA ALA A 250 2.82 -5.37 3.35
C ALA A 250 4.10 -5.24 4.19
N THR A 251 4.90 -4.20 3.95
CA THR A 251 6.11 -3.91 4.73
C THR A 251 5.78 -3.64 6.20
N PHE A 252 4.74 -2.84 6.48
CA PHE A 252 4.27 -2.59 7.84
C PHE A 252 3.79 -3.85 8.54
N ILE A 253 3.08 -4.74 7.83
CA ILE A 253 2.63 -6.03 8.39
C ILE A 253 3.83 -6.92 8.75
N VAL A 254 4.84 -7.01 7.87
CA VAL A 254 6.06 -7.78 8.13
C VAL A 254 6.83 -7.21 9.32
N LEU A 255 7.01 -5.89 9.38
CA LEU A 255 7.68 -5.23 10.51
C LEU A 255 6.92 -5.46 11.82
N LEU A 256 5.60 -5.37 11.81
CA LEU A 256 4.77 -5.63 12.98
C LEU A 256 4.90 -7.09 13.45
N ALA A 257 4.89 -8.05 12.52
CA ALA A 257 5.08 -9.46 12.84
C ALA A 257 6.47 -9.73 13.45
N LEU A 258 7.53 -9.10 12.92
CA LEU A 258 8.88 -9.19 13.48
C LEU A 258 8.95 -8.61 14.89
N ILE A 259 8.33 -7.45 15.13
CA ILE A 259 8.28 -6.81 16.45
C ILE A 259 7.58 -7.74 17.46
N VAL A 260 6.40 -8.28 17.12
CA VAL A 260 5.67 -9.21 17.98
C VAL A 260 6.49 -10.47 18.24
N GLY A 261 7.15 -11.03 17.21
CA GLY A 261 8.04 -12.18 17.34
C GLY A 261 9.21 -11.91 18.28
N LEU A 262 9.82 -10.72 18.21
CA LEU A 262 10.91 -10.32 19.11
C LEU A 262 10.45 -10.22 20.56
N PHE A 263 9.29 -9.60 20.81
CA PHE A 263 8.72 -9.52 22.16
C PHE A 263 8.39 -10.91 22.73
N ALA A 264 7.81 -11.80 21.92
CA ALA A 264 7.55 -13.18 22.32
C ALA A 264 8.85 -13.93 22.66
N ASN A 265 9.90 -13.78 21.84
CA ASN A 265 11.20 -14.39 22.06
C ASN A 265 11.86 -13.90 23.36
N ILE A 266 11.84 -12.58 23.63
CA ILE A 266 12.35 -12.00 24.88
C ILE A 266 11.57 -12.54 26.08
N GLY A 267 10.24 -12.64 25.97
CA GLY A 267 9.38 -13.19 27.01
C GLY A 267 9.71 -14.66 27.32
N PHE A 268 9.93 -15.47 26.29
CA PHE A 268 10.31 -16.87 26.44
C PHE A 268 11.69 -17.00 27.10
N ARG A 269 12.67 -16.22 26.65
CA ARG A 269 14.04 -16.22 27.22
C ARG A 269 14.05 -15.87 28.70
N ARG A 270 13.34 -14.81 29.10
CA ARG A 270 13.23 -14.39 30.50
C ARG A 270 12.57 -15.45 31.38
N ARG A 271 11.55 -16.15 30.87
CA ARG A 271 10.90 -17.25 31.61
C ARG A 271 11.86 -18.42 31.82
N ALA A 272 12.64 -18.78 30.80
CA ALA A 272 13.65 -19.83 30.91
C ALA A 272 14.78 -19.46 31.90
N GLU A 273 15.31 -18.23 31.81
CA GLU A 273 16.32 -17.71 32.74
C GLU A 273 15.81 -17.70 34.19
N ASN A 274 14.58 -17.22 34.43
CA ASN A 274 13.98 -17.19 35.76
C ASN A 274 13.73 -18.60 36.32
N ALA A 275 13.26 -19.54 35.49
CA ALA A 275 13.06 -20.92 35.89
C ALA A 275 14.38 -21.60 36.27
N LEU A 276 15.44 -21.36 35.50
CA LEU A 276 16.78 -21.86 35.78
C LEU A 276 17.29 -21.30 37.10
N ARG A 277 17.26 -19.97 37.28
CA ARG A 277 17.70 -19.30 38.50
C ARG A 277 16.94 -19.80 39.73
N GLN A 278 15.62 -19.98 39.63
CA GLN A 278 14.83 -20.50 40.74
C GLN A 278 15.20 -21.96 41.07
N SER A 279 15.53 -22.78 40.08
CA SER A 279 16.02 -24.15 40.29
C SER A 279 17.39 -24.17 40.98
N GLU A 280 18.31 -23.30 40.56
CA GLU A 280 19.64 -23.17 41.17
C GLU A 280 19.57 -22.69 42.63
N GLU A 281 18.78 -21.65 42.91
CA GLU A 281 18.56 -21.14 44.27
C GLU A 281 17.96 -22.22 45.18
N ARG A 282 16.99 -23.00 44.67
CA ARG A 282 16.40 -24.13 45.40
C ARG A 282 17.42 -25.22 45.70
N PHE A 283 18.19 -25.65 44.71
CA PHE A 283 19.22 -26.68 44.88
C PHE A 283 20.30 -26.25 45.87
N ARG A 284 20.80 -25.01 45.72
CA ARG A 284 21.78 -24.42 46.64
C ARG A 284 21.22 -24.36 48.07
N GLY A 285 19.98 -23.91 48.24
CA GLY A 285 19.33 -23.86 49.55
C GLY A 285 19.20 -25.24 50.23
N LEU A 286 18.86 -26.29 49.47
CA LEU A 286 18.74 -27.65 49.99
C LEU A 286 20.09 -28.19 50.49
N ILE A 287 21.17 -28.00 49.72
CA ILE A 287 22.50 -28.50 50.13
C ILE A 287 23.06 -27.68 51.30
N GLU A 288 22.90 -26.35 51.27
CA GLU A 288 23.40 -25.44 52.31
C GLU A 288 22.80 -25.76 53.69
N MET A 289 21.51 -26.13 53.73
CA MET A 289 20.78 -26.46 54.96
C MET A 289 20.86 -27.94 55.36
N ALA A 290 21.48 -28.81 54.54
CA ALA A 290 21.57 -30.22 54.85
C ALA A 290 22.37 -30.46 56.15
N PRO A 291 21.91 -31.33 57.07
CA PRO A 291 22.58 -31.58 58.34
C PRO A 291 23.84 -32.43 58.20
N VAL A 292 24.06 -33.04 57.03
CA VAL A 292 25.22 -33.87 56.72
C VAL A 292 26.32 -33.00 56.12
N PRO A 293 27.54 -33.01 56.70
CA PRO A 293 28.72 -32.40 56.10
C PRO A 293 28.90 -32.83 54.64
N SER A 294 28.77 -31.87 53.72
CA SER A 294 28.82 -32.12 52.27
C SER A 294 29.83 -31.21 51.59
N VAL A 295 30.60 -31.78 50.68
CA VAL A 295 31.56 -31.07 49.82
C VAL A 295 31.29 -31.40 48.37
N LEU A 296 31.30 -30.39 47.51
CA LEU A 296 31.37 -30.56 46.08
C LEU A 296 32.79 -30.22 45.62
N GLY A 297 33.43 -31.14 44.91
CA GLY A 297 34.77 -30.95 44.39
C GLY A 297 34.93 -31.33 42.92
N ARG A 298 35.99 -30.84 42.29
CA ARG A 298 36.41 -31.18 40.93
C ARG A 298 37.94 -31.31 40.91
N ASP A 299 38.46 -32.34 40.27
CA ASP A 299 39.90 -32.61 40.15
C ASP A 299 40.64 -32.58 41.49
N GLY A 300 40.02 -33.17 42.52
CA GLY A 300 40.55 -33.21 43.89
C GLY A 300 40.46 -31.91 44.68
N ARG A 301 40.00 -30.81 44.08
CA ARG A 301 39.82 -29.49 44.72
C ARG A 301 38.40 -29.30 45.22
N CYS A 302 38.29 -28.64 46.36
CA CYS A 302 37.01 -28.22 46.92
C CYS A 302 36.44 -27.01 46.15
N LEU A 303 35.23 -27.15 45.58
CA LEU A 303 34.50 -26.06 44.91
C LEU A 303 33.45 -25.42 45.81
N TYR A 304 32.81 -26.22 46.65
CA TYR A 304 31.74 -25.74 47.53
C TYR A 304 31.62 -26.66 48.76
N THR A 305 31.27 -26.06 49.91
CA THR A 305 30.99 -26.79 51.15
C THR A 305 29.72 -26.25 51.76
N ASN A 306 28.91 -27.12 52.36
CA ASN A 306 27.73 -26.68 53.08
C ASN A 306 28.03 -26.26 54.51
N ARG A 307 27.03 -25.66 55.18
CA ARG A 307 27.17 -25.18 56.56
C ARG A 307 27.53 -26.29 57.55
N ALA A 308 27.06 -27.51 57.36
CA ALA A 308 27.39 -28.64 58.22
C ALA A 308 28.87 -29.02 58.13
N PHE A 309 29.45 -29.00 56.93
CA PHE A 309 30.87 -29.25 56.70
C PHE A 309 31.73 -28.19 57.39
N ALA A 310 31.41 -26.92 57.16
CA ALA A 310 32.14 -25.82 57.78
C ALA A 310 32.13 -25.88 59.31
N ARG A 311 30.99 -26.26 59.93
CA ARG A 311 30.91 -26.47 61.37
C ARG A 311 31.78 -27.63 61.86
N LEU A 312 31.77 -28.76 61.15
CA LEU A 312 32.52 -29.96 61.54
C LEU A 312 34.03 -29.72 61.48
N PHE A 313 34.49 -29.07 60.42
CA PHE A 313 35.92 -28.83 60.17
C PHE A 313 36.41 -27.48 60.71
N LYS A 314 35.56 -26.72 61.41
CA LYS A 314 35.84 -25.36 61.91
C LYS A 314 36.44 -24.43 60.85
N SER A 315 36.10 -24.65 59.58
CA SER A 315 36.51 -23.79 58.47
C SER A 315 35.48 -22.69 58.28
N THR A 316 35.92 -21.49 57.92
CA THR A 316 35.02 -20.39 57.57
C THR A 316 34.19 -20.77 56.34
N VAL A 317 32.86 -20.68 56.42
CA VAL A 317 31.97 -20.95 55.29
C VAL A 317 32.33 -19.99 54.14
N SER A 318 32.59 -20.57 52.97
CA SER A 318 32.60 -19.89 51.68
C SER A 318 33.65 -18.77 51.52
N GLY A 319 34.90 -19.15 51.24
CA GLY A 319 35.90 -18.23 50.67
C GLY A 319 37.36 -18.71 50.77
N GLU A 320 37.73 -19.33 51.88
CA GLU A 320 39.14 -19.72 52.15
C GLU A 320 39.53 -21.13 51.70
N LEU A 321 38.56 -21.93 51.24
CA LEU A 321 38.78 -23.33 50.82
C LEU A 321 39.11 -23.46 49.33
N ASP A 322 39.23 -22.35 48.59
CA ASP A 322 39.54 -22.36 47.17
C ASP A 322 40.98 -22.88 46.97
N GLY A 323 41.10 -24.09 46.40
CA GLY A 323 42.38 -24.79 46.23
C GLY A 323 42.73 -25.81 47.33
N TRP A 324 41.90 -25.99 48.36
CA TRP A 324 42.10 -27.08 49.32
C TRP A 324 41.85 -28.44 48.68
N GLN A 325 42.71 -29.41 48.98
CA GLN A 325 42.52 -30.79 48.55
C GLN A 325 41.57 -31.51 49.52
N LEU A 326 40.63 -32.28 48.97
CA LEU A 326 39.67 -33.07 49.76
C LEU A 326 40.34 -33.98 50.80
N ILE A 327 41.53 -34.51 50.48
CA ILE A 327 42.30 -35.39 51.36
C ILE A 327 42.93 -34.67 52.56
N SER A 328 43.03 -33.34 52.55
CA SER A 328 43.61 -32.57 53.67
C SER A 328 42.81 -32.68 54.96
N PHE A 329 41.54 -33.11 54.88
CA PHE A 329 40.66 -33.34 56.04
C PHE A 329 40.77 -34.76 56.63
N ILE A 330 41.61 -35.61 56.04
CA ILE A 330 41.89 -36.99 56.47
C ILE A 330 43.22 -37.02 57.23
N ALA A 331 43.30 -37.84 58.28
CA ALA A 331 44.50 -38.04 59.07
C ALA A 331 45.70 -38.39 58.18
N LEU A 332 46.86 -37.79 58.46
CA LEU A 332 48.07 -37.89 57.62
C LEU A 332 48.47 -39.35 57.33
N GLU A 333 48.30 -40.25 58.31
CA GLU A 333 48.60 -41.68 58.20
C GLU A 333 47.69 -42.41 57.21
N GLU A 334 46.45 -41.94 57.02
CA GLU A 334 45.47 -42.56 56.11
C GLU A 334 45.40 -41.88 54.74
N GLN A 335 45.95 -40.67 54.58
CA GLN A 335 45.94 -39.94 53.29
C GLN A 335 46.51 -40.77 52.13
N GLY A 336 47.57 -41.55 52.36
CA GLY A 336 48.18 -42.41 51.33
C GLY A 336 47.30 -43.60 50.91
N THR A 337 46.44 -44.08 51.80
CA THR A 337 45.47 -45.15 51.50
C THR A 337 44.28 -44.58 50.74
N VAL A 338 43.78 -43.43 51.19
CA VAL A 338 42.63 -42.76 50.56
C VAL A 338 43.01 -42.21 49.17
N SER A 339 44.22 -41.67 48.99
CA SER A 339 44.70 -41.23 47.68
C SER A 339 44.74 -42.37 46.65
N ARG A 340 45.19 -43.57 47.05
CA ARG A 340 45.16 -44.77 46.20
C ARG A 340 43.75 -45.26 45.89
N LEU A 341 42.84 -45.17 46.87
CA LEU A 341 41.44 -45.52 46.66
C LEU A 341 40.78 -44.56 45.64
N ILE A 342 41.04 -43.26 45.79
CA ILE A 342 40.53 -42.21 44.89
C ILE A 342 41.09 -42.38 43.48
N SER A 343 42.40 -42.62 43.32
CA SER A 343 43.01 -42.83 42.00
C SER A 343 42.40 -44.04 41.29
N THR A 344 42.25 -45.15 42.01
CA THR A 344 41.61 -46.37 41.47
C THR A 344 40.16 -46.12 41.08
N TRP A 345 39.42 -45.34 41.87
CA TRP A 345 38.02 -45.00 41.57
C TRP A 345 37.89 -44.15 40.30
N PHE A 346 38.78 -43.18 40.09
CA PHE A 346 38.80 -42.39 38.85
C PHE A 346 39.26 -43.20 37.63
N GLU A 347 40.27 -44.07 37.80
CA GLU A 347 40.83 -44.91 36.73
C GLU A 347 39.88 -46.01 36.25
N THR A 348 39.08 -46.59 37.15
CA THR A 348 38.12 -47.65 36.83
C THR A 348 36.93 -47.15 36.01
N GLY A 349 36.72 -45.83 35.90
CA GLY A 349 35.74 -45.20 35.01
C GLY A 349 34.27 -45.51 35.33
N ARG A 350 34.00 -46.23 36.43
CA ARG A 350 32.64 -46.72 36.74
C ARG A 350 31.72 -45.67 37.36
N ASN A 351 32.22 -44.54 37.87
CA ASN A 351 31.41 -43.46 38.49
C ASN A 351 30.39 -43.96 39.54
N GLU A 352 30.54 -45.20 40.02
CA GLU A 352 29.69 -45.80 41.04
C GLU A 352 29.97 -45.13 42.39
N PRO A 353 28.95 -44.90 43.23
CA PRO A 353 29.16 -44.37 44.57
C PRO A 353 30.15 -45.22 45.36
N VAL A 354 31.17 -44.60 45.95
CA VAL A 354 32.15 -45.27 46.80
C VAL A 354 31.92 -44.86 48.24
N HIS A 355 31.88 -45.86 49.11
CA HIS A 355 31.81 -45.69 50.56
C HIS A 355 33.00 -46.35 51.22
N PHE A 356 33.68 -45.63 52.11
CA PHE A 356 34.75 -46.15 52.94
C PHE A 356 34.78 -45.46 54.30
N ASP A 357 35.27 -46.17 55.31
CA ASP A 357 35.57 -45.63 56.63
C ASP A 357 37.03 -45.17 56.68
N SER A 358 37.29 -44.04 57.33
CA SER A 358 38.61 -43.44 57.51
C SER A 358 38.67 -42.69 58.84
N ILE A 359 39.80 -42.04 59.14
CA ILE A 359 39.99 -41.16 60.27
C ILE A 359 40.11 -39.73 59.74
N GLY A 360 39.11 -38.91 60.06
CA GLY A 360 39.08 -37.49 59.74
C GLY A 360 39.70 -36.62 60.83
N ILE A 361 40.01 -35.37 60.47
CA ILE A 361 40.48 -34.32 61.37
C ILE A 361 39.33 -33.36 61.65
N LYS A 362 38.85 -33.29 62.89
CA LYS A 362 37.82 -32.38 63.36
C LYS A 362 38.44 -31.08 63.84
N GLY A 363 38.11 -29.96 63.19
CA GLY A 363 38.80 -28.70 63.43
C GLY A 363 40.27 -28.77 63.01
N TYR A 364 41.19 -28.37 63.89
CA TYR A 364 42.63 -28.34 63.57
C TYR A 364 43.39 -29.63 63.94
N ASP A 365 43.05 -30.32 65.03
CA ASP A 365 43.89 -31.44 65.54
C ASP A 365 43.12 -32.66 66.11
N ALA A 366 41.79 -32.64 66.18
CA ALA A 366 41.06 -33.73 66.84
C ALA A 366 40.71 -34.86 65.86
N LEU A 367 41.30 -36.04 66.03
CA LEU A 367 40.98 -37.20 65.20
C LEU A 367 39.61 -37.80 65.53
N PHE A 368 38.85 -38.19 64.51
CA PHE A 368 37.58 -38.90 64.67
C PHE A 368 37.37 -39.93 63.55
N PRO A 369 36.72 -41.07 63.83
CA PRO A 369 36.36 -42.00 62.77
C PRO A 369 35.24 -41.39 61.91
N CYS A 370 35.46 -41.32 60.59
CA CYS A 370 34.53 -40.76 59.63
C CYS A 370 34.17 -41.79 58.54
N GLY A 371 32.88 -41.86 58.20
CA GLY A 371 32.39 -42.56 57.02
C GLY A 371 32.30 -41.56 55.87
N VAL A 372 32.98 -41.84 54.77
CA VAL A 372 32.98 -41.00 53.56
C VAL A 372 32.13 -41.69 52.50
N ASN A 373 31.22 -40.94 51.87
CA ASN A 373 30.48 -41.39 50.71
C ASN A 373 30.68 -40.39 49.57
N ALA A 374 31.27 -40.84 48.47
CA ALA A 374 31.57 -40.02 47.30
C ALA A 374 30.76 -40.53 46.09
N SER A 375 30.15 -39.60 45.36
CA SER A 375 29.39 -39.89 44.13
C SER A 375 29.70 -38.86 43.04
N THR A 376 29.74 -39.30 41.78
CA THR A 376 29.92 -38.39 40.65
C THR A 376 28.58 -37.80 40.22
N ILE A 377 28.50 -36.48 40.13
CA ILE A 377 27.37 -35.75 39.54
C ILE A 377 27.82 -35.03 38.27
N LYS A 378 26.96 -34.98 37.25
CA LYS A 378 27.23 -34.25 36.01
C LYS A 378 26.58 -32.87 36.08
N LEU A 379 27.41 -31.82 36.12
CA LEU A 379 26.98 -30.44 36.02
C LEU A 379 27.20 -29.91 34.60
N SER A 380 26.66 -28.73 34.29
CA SER A 380 26.76 -28.09 32.97
C SER A 380 28.20 -27.82 32.52
N ASP A 381 29.11 -27.66 33.47
CA ASP A 381 30.52 -27.33 33.28
C ASP A 381 31.46 -28.53 33.51
N GLY A 382 30.92 -29.74 33.68
CA GLY A 382 31.70 -30.99 33.78
C GLY A 382 31.26 -31.91 34.90
N HIS A 383 31.98 -33.02 35.05
CA HIS A 383 31.79 -33.94 36.17
C HIS A 383 32.31 -33.31 37.47
N CYS A 384 31.55 -33.44 38.55
CA CYS A 384 31.95 -33.07 39.90
C CYS A 384 31.74 -34.25 40.84
N THR A 385 32.50 -34.29 41.93
CA THR A 385 32.35 -35.28 43.00
C THR A 385 31.61 -34.64 44.16
N LEU A 386 30.46 -35.20 44.53
CA LEU A 386 29.74 -34.87 45.76
C LEU A 386 30.16 -35.85 46.85
N VAL A 387 30.71 -35.32 47.94
CA VAL A 387 31.23 -36.08 49.07
C VAL A 387 30.42 -35.75 50.32
N PHE A 388 29.90 -36.77 50.98
CA PHE A 388 29.29 -36.69 52.29
C PHE A 388 30.24 -37.27 53.33
N VAL A 389 30.37 -36.60 54.47
CA VAL A 389 31.17 -37.07 55.61
C VAL A 389 30.26 -37.25 56.81
N GLN A 390 30.28 -38.45 57.38
CA GLN A 390 29.50 -38.80 58.57
C GLN A 390 30.44 -39.15 59.72
N ASP A 391 30.22 -38.55 60.90
CA ASP A 391 30.89 -38.99 62.12
C ASP A 391 30.31 -40.35 62.53
N ILE A 392 31.14 -41.40 62.50
CA ILE A 392 30.74 -42.78 62.81
C ILE A 392 31.21 -43.20 64.21
N SER A 393 31.59 -42.26 65.07
CA SER A 393 32.04 -42.54 66.44
C SER A 393 31.01 -43.31 67.25
N GLU A 394 29.74 -42.91 67.18
CA GLU A 394 28.66 -43.61 67.87
C GLU A 394 28.41 -45.00 67.28
N ARG A 395 28.44 -45.15 65.95
CA ARG A 395 28.30 -46.44 65.28
C ARG A 395 29.39 -47.42 65.74
N ARG A 396 30.65 -46.99 65.71
CA ARG A 396 31.78 -47.82 66.16
C ARG A 396 31.72 -48.17 67.65
N ARG A 397 31.28 -47.25 68.51
CA ARG A 397 31.10 -47.53 69.95
C ARG A 397 30.00 -48.57 70.18
N ALA A 398 28.88 -48.43 69.48
CA ALA A 398 27.77 -49.39 69.57
C ALA A 398 28.16 -50.77 69.04
N GLU A 399 28.92 -50.84 67.94
CA GLU A 399 29.47 -52.09 67.39
C GLU A 399 30.43 -52.76 68.38
N ALA A 400 31.38 -52.01 68.93
CA ALA A 400 32.34 -52.52 69.91
C ALA A 400 31.66 -52.99 71.22
N GLU A 401 30.64 -52.28 71.69
CA GLU A 401 29.85 -52.70 72.86
C GLU A 401 29.07 -53.98 72.57
N ARG A 402 28.51 -54.10 71.36
CA ARG A 402 27.80 -55.31 70.91
C ARG A 402 28.74 -56.51 70.78
N GLU A 403 29.93 -56.32 70.23
CA GLU A 403 30.96 -57.36 70.14
C GLU A 403 31.45 -57.78 71.53
N LYS A 404 31.62 -56.82 72.44
CA LYS A 404 32.01 -57.11 73.83
C LYS A 404 30.93 -57.91 74.57
N LEU A 405 29.66 -57.56 74.39
CA LEU A 405 28.52 -58.31 74.94
C LEU A 405 28.40 -59.71 74.32
N GLN A 406 28.65 -59.84 73.02
CA GLN A 406 28.68 -61.15 72.35
C GLN A 406 29.83 -62.03 72.85
N MET A 407 31.02 -61.48 73.07
CA MET A 407 32.14 -62.22 73.67
C MET A 407 31.85 -62.63 75.12
N GLN A 408 31.15 -61.80 75.90
CA GLN A 408 30.74 -62.14 77.27
C GLN A 408 29.69 -63.26 77.32
N LEU A 409 28.79 -63.34 76.32
CA LEU A 409 27.81 -64.43 76.20
C LEU A 409 28.41 -65.75 75.69
N LEU A 410 29.56 -65.71 75.01
CA LEU A 410 30.27 -66.91 74.53
C LEU A 410 31.20 -67.54 75.59
N HIS A 411 31.47 -66.82 76.68
CA HIS A 411 32.34 -67.26 77.79
C HIS A 411 31.60 -67.52 79.11
N ALA A 412 30.26 -67.47 79.10
CA ALA A 412 29.37 -67.88 80.19
C ALA A 412 28.63 -69.15 79.76
#